data_AF-A0AA89CAE1-F1
#
_entry.id   AF-A0AA89CAE1-F1
#
_cell.length_a   1.000
_cell.length_b   1.000
_cell.length_c   1.000
_cell.angle_alpha   90.00
_cell.angle_beta   90.00
_cell.angle_gamma   90.00
#
_symmetry.space_group_name_H-M   'P 1'
#
loop_
_entity.id
_entity.type
_entity.pdbx_description
1 polymer ?
#
loop_
_entity_poly.entity_id
_entity_poly.type
_entity_poly.pdbx_seq_one_letter_code
_entity_poly.pdbx_strand_id
1 'polypeptide(L)'
;MSDHEDTLLLDDSSKSGGKTQGLSSNNSDFADAISLFRTVLDNQFSNLAQKLLTDQQANVKTLSKKFKENPASKLKGEGNKIQYSFNEEILEDLENLEGQISNPSLSALIREIKDKLRKRNKLIRIADGSPAGWKTVSEYELNDVADDSDDDKRIRNAESRALRAAKRGRGGRPHPYQKTVPAAAGSAAQLSQNYSVGAPYHLHSSMQPFRVGWGSRRTPQPTDLCFKCYHTGYWKSRCPLNFTSQQSGSSGPSASQK
;
A
#
# COMPACT_ATOMS: atom_id res chain seq x y z
N MET A 1 -54.65 -57.81 58.16
CA MET A 1 -55.13 -56.42 58.05
C MET A 1 -55.72 -56.28 56.66
N SER A 2 -57.00 -56.56 56.42
CA SER A 2 -58.14 -56.55 57.38
C SER A 2 -58.31 -55.14 57.98
N ASP A 3 -59.39 -54.38 57.81
CA ASP A 3 -60.64 -54.56 57.05
C ASP A 3 -61.01 -53.15 56.47
N HIS A 4 -62.16 -52.81 55.86
CA HIS A 4 -63.50 -53.41 55.73
C HIS A 4 -64.14 -52.93 54.40
N GLU A 5 -65.34 -53.42 54.06
CA GLU A 5 -66.27 -52.75 53.14
C GLU A 5 -66.98 -51.59 53.86
N ASP A 6 -67.52 -50.62 53.11
CA ASP A 6 -68.80 -50.03 53.51
C ASP A 6 -69.62 -49.67 52.27
N THR A 7 -70.86 -50.16 52.24
CA THR A 7 -71.74 -50.11 51.06
C THR A 7 -73.05 -49.45 51.45
N LEU A 8 -73.36 -48.30 50.86
CA LEU A 8 -74.68 -47.67 51.00
C LEU A 8 -75.33 -47.45 49.63
N LEU A 9 -76.22 -48.38 49.30
CA LEU A 9 -77.32 -48.19 48.37
C LEU A 9 -78.38 -47.27 49.01
N LEU A 10 -78.95 -46.36 48.22
CA LEU A 10 -80.40 -46.14 48.19
C LEU A 10 -80.83 -45.59 46.82
N ASP A 11 -81.95 -46.09 46.34
CA ASP A 11 -82.64 -45.74 45.09
C ASP A 11 -83.23 -44.31 45.14
N ASP A 12 -83.39 -43.66 43.97
CA ASP A 12 -84.74 -43.44 43.43
C ASP A 12 -84.72 -43.08 41.92
N SER A 13 -85.83 -43.39 41.25
CA SER A 13 -86.05 -43.19 39.83
C SER A 13 -86.42 -41.74 39.48
N SER A 14 -85.94 -41.25 38.33
CA SER A 14 -86.77 -40.37 37.48
C SER A 14 -86.38 -40.36 36.01
N LYS A 15 -87.32 -40.83 35.20
CA LYS A 15 -87.30 -40.88 33.74
C LYS A 15 -87.57 -39.49 33.16
N SER A 16 -86.63 -38.94 32.40
CA SER A 16 -86.87 -37.73 31.59
C SER A 16 -86.17 -37.83 30.23
N GLY A 17 -86.95 -38.04 29.17
CA GLY A 17 -86.46 -38.03 27.80
C GLY A 17 -86.25 -36.59 27.32
N GLY A 18 -85.03 -36.07 27.46
CA GLY A 18 -84.62 -34.76 26.94
C GLY A 18 -83.78 -34.88 25.68
N LYS A 19 -84.33 -34.49 24.53
CA LYS A 19 -83.70 -34.59 23.20
C LYS A 19 -82.56 -33.56 23.03
N THR A 20 -81.34 -33.88 23.45
CA THR A 20 -80.15 -33.03 23.30
C THR A 20 -79.51 -33.08 21.91
N GLN A 21 -80.30 -32.79 20.87
CA GLN A 21 -79.75 -32.39 19.57
C GLN A 21 -79.53 -30.87 19.57
N GLY A 22 -78.29 -30.41 19.71
CA GLY A 22 -77.98 -28.97 19.60
C GLY A 22 -76.62 -28.46 20.12
N LEU A 23 -75.90 -29.19 20.98
CA LEU A 23 -74.68 -28.65 21.63
C LEU A 23 -73.34 -28.95 20.91
N SER A 24 -73.32 -29.76 19.85
CA SER A 24 -72.05 -30.23 19.28
C SER A 24 -71.34 -29.23 18.35
N SER A 25 -72.06 -28.33 17.67
CA SER A 25 -71.44 -27.37 16.73
C SER A 25 -70.76 -26.19 17.43
N ASN A 26 -71.32 -25.70 18.55
CA ASN A 26 -70.77 -24.52 19.21
C ASN A 26 -69.37 -24.76 19.81
N ASN A 27 -69.02 -26.02 20.10
CA ASN A 27 -67.69 -26.40 20.59
C ASN A 27 -66.64 -26.45 19.48
N SER A 28 -66.98 -26.83 18.24
CA SER A 28 -66.04 -26.74 17.11
C SER A 28 -65.76 -25.29 16.77
N ASP A 29 -66.80 -24.47 16.66
CA ASP A 29 -66.66 -23.07 16.25
C ASP A 29 -65.85 -22.25 17.28
N PHE A 30 -65.98 -22.57 18.57
CA PHE A 30 -65.17 -21.98 19.64
C PHE A 30 -63.72 -22.49 19.63
N ALA A 31 -63.49 -23.78 19.35
CA ALA A 31 -62.15 -24.33 19.21
C ALA A 31 -61.42 -23.73 17.99
N ASP A 32 -62.12 -23.55 16.88
CA ASP A 32 -61.62 -22.90 15.66
C ASP A 32 -61.29 -21.43 15.92
N ALA A 33 -62.15 -20.70 16.63
CA ALA A 33 -61.87 -19.31 17.05
C ALA A 33 -60.62 -19.21 17.94
N ILE A 34 -60.41 -20.15 18.88
CA ILE A 34 -59.19 -20.24 19.68
C ILE A 34 -57.97 -20.60 18.81
N SER A 35 -58.12 -21.46 17.81
CA SER A 35 -57.03 -21.82 16.88
C SER A 35 -56.59 -20.63 16.02
N LEU A 36 -57.56 -19.85 15.53
CA LEU A 36 -57.33 -18.60 14.79
C LEU A 36 -56.65 -17.57 15.69
N PHE A 37 -57.10 -17.41 16.94
CA PHE A 37 -56.49 -16.50 17.89
C PHE A 37 -55.04 -16.88 18.23
N ARG A 38 -54.74 -18.17 18.47
CA ARG A 38 -53.36 -18.67 18.62
C ARG A 38 -52.52 -18.36 17.37
N THR A 39 -53.03 -18.67 16.19
CA THR A 39 -52.35 -18.39 14.91
C THR A 39 -52.06 -16.90 14.73
N VAL A 40 -52.99 -16.00 15.12
CA VAL A 40 -52.77 -14.55 15.10
C VAL A 40 -51.71 -14.15 16.12
N LEU A 41 -51.75 -14.68 17.35
CA LEU A 41 -50.72 -14.42 18.36
C LEU A 41 -49.33 -14.88 17.90
N ASP A 42 -49.18 -16.11 17.42
CA ASP A 42 -47.92 -16.67 16.96
C ASP A 42 -47.35 -15.89 15.77
N ASN A 43 -48.22 -15.45 14.84
CA ASN A 43 -47.82 -14.56 13.75
C ASN A 43 -47.38 -13.17 14.25
N GLN A 44 -48.05 -12.59 15.24
CA GLN A 44 -47.66 -11.30 15.83
C GLN A 44 -46.36 -11.41 16.62
N PHE A 45 -46.17 -12.46 17.42
CA PHE A 45 -44.92 -12.73 18.13
C PHE A 45 -43.76 -12.99 17.16
N SER A 46 -43.99 -13.76 16.09
CA SER A 46 -42.98 -14.00 15.05
C SER A 46 -42.58 -12.69 14.35
N ASN A 47 -43.55 -11.85 13.99
CA ASN A 47 -43.29 -10.54 13.38
C ASN A 47 -42.56 -9.58 14.34
N LEU A 48 -42.89 -9.58 15.64
CA LEU A 48 -42.19 -8.79 16.65
C LEU A 48 -40.76 -9.29 16.87
N ALA A 49 -40.55 -10.60 16.96
CA ALA A 49 -39.23 -11.20 17.09
C ALA A 49 -38.33 -10.89 15.89
N GLN A 50 -38.87 -10.99 14.66
CA GLN A 50 -38.15 -10.58 13.44
C GLN A 50 -37.79 -9.09 13.47
N LYS A 51 -38.74 -8.20 13.80
CA LYS A 51 -38.47 -6.76 13.92
C LYS A 51 -37.37 -6.46 14.94
N LEU A 52 -37.44 -7.04 16.13
CA LEU A 52 -36.44 -6.88 17.18
C LEU A 52 -35.04 -7.39 16.76
N LEU A 53 -34.96 -8.51 16.04
CA LEU A 53 -33.71 -9.02 15.48
C LEU A 53 -33.12 -8.06 14.43
N THR A 54 -33.94 -7.55 13.51
CA THR A 54 -33.49 -6.60 12.50
C THR A 54 -33.02 -5.27 13.10
N ASP A 55 -33.75 -4.75 14.09
CA ASP A 55 -33.41 -3.49 14.77
C ASP A 55 -32.14 -3.65 15.63
N GLN A 56 -31.99 -4.77 16.34
CA GLN A 56 -30.76 -5.09 17.06
C GLN A 56 -29.55 -5.20 16.10
N GLN A 57 -29.69 -5.88 14.96
CA GLN A 57 -28.61 -5.93 13.96
C GLN A 57 -28.26 -4.55 13.39
N ALA A 58 -29.25 -3.71 13.08
CA ALA A 58 -29.02 -2.35 12.59
C ALA A 58 -28.31 -1.48 13.65
N ASN A 59 -28.72 -1.58 14.92
CA ASN A 59 -28.10 -0.86 16.03
C ASN A 59 -26.66 -1.34 16.30
N VAL A 60 -26.38 -2.64 16.24
CA VAL A 60 -25.00 -3.17 16.37
C VAL A 60 -24.12 -2.76 15.19
N LYS A 61 -24.61 -2.81 13.95
CA LYS A 61 -23.88 -2.33 12.75
C LYS A 61 -23.57 -0.82 12.84
N THR A 62 -24.53 0.00 13.25
CA THR A 62 -24.32 1.46 13.35
C THR A 62 -23.42 1.85 14.52
N LEU A 63 -23.51 1.19 15.68
CA LEU A 63 -22.59 1.40 16.80
C LEU A 63 -21.16 0.99 16.44
N SER A 64 -20.97 -0.21 15.86
CA SER A 64 -19.64 -0.66 15.44
C SER A 64 -19.03 0.27 14.37
N LYS A 65 -19.82 0.78 13.41
CA LYS A 65 -19.37 1.80 12.44
C LYS A 65 -18.98 3.14 13.09
N LYS A 66 -19.61 3.53 14.20
CA LYS A 66 -19.25 4.75 14.98
C LYS A 66 -17.99 4.58 15.83
N PHE A 67 -17.74 3.40 16.38
CA PHE A 67 -16.53 3.13 17.18
C PHE A 67 -15.30 2.78 16.35
N LYS A 68 -15.46 2.33 15.11
CA LYS A 68 -14.35 2.12 14.18
C LYS A 68 -13.86 3.49 13.70
N GLU A 69 -12.67 3.91 14.14
CA GLU A 69 -12.03 5.12 13.60
C GLU A 69 -11.96 5.02 12.08
N ASN A 70 -12.67 5.91 11.37
CA ASN A 70 -12.73 5.86 9.92
C ASN A 70 -11.32 6.09 9.33
N PRO A 71 -10.70 5.11 8.66
CA PRO A 71 -9.33 5.26 8.15
C PRO A 71 -9.19 6.35 7.09
N ALA A 72 -10.29 6.78 6.46
CA ALA A 72 -10.30 7.94 5.56
C ALA A 72 -9.96 9.26 6.28
N SER A 73 -10.30 9.42 7.57
CA SER A 73 -10.01 10.65 8.32
C SER A 73 -8.50 10.90 8.53
N LYS A 74 -7.69 9.84 8.40
CA LYS A 74 -6.23 9.87 8.54
C LYS A 74 -5.53 10.25 7.23
N LEU A 75 -6.25 10.31 6.11
CA LEU A 75 -5.72 10.76 4.82
C LEU A 75 -5.70 12.29 4.77
N LYS A 76 -4.63 12.85 4.19
CA LYS A 76 -4.37 14.29 4.08
C LYS A 76 -5.00 14.89 2.82
N GLY A 77 -4.91 14.19 1.69
CA GLY A 77 -5.40 14.66 0.39
C GLY A 77 -6.90 14.48 0.23
N GLU A 78 -7.63 15.56 -0.01
CA GLU A 78 -9.11 15.52 -0.08
C GLU A 78 -9.63 14.57 -1.19
N GLY A 79 -9.01 14.59 -2.37
CA GLY A 79 -9.33 13.65 -3.44
C GLY A 79 -9.06 12.18 -3.06
N ASN A 80 -8.04 11.93 -2.24
CA ASN A 80 -7.74 10.58 -1.73
C ASN A 80 -8.80 10.13 -0.71
N LYS A 81 -9.27 11.03 0.17
CA LYS A 81 -10.39 10.75 1.10
C LYS A 81 -11.66 10.36 0.35
N ILE A 82 -12.07 11.16 -0.63
CA ILE A 82 -13.29 10.92 -1.42
C ILE A 82 -13.22 9.55 -2.11
N GLN A 83 -12.10 9.25 -2.76
CA GLN A 83 -11.88 7.96 -3.42
C GLN A 83 -11.86 6.79 -2.42
N TYR A 84 -11.24 6.96 -1.25
CA TYR A 84 -11.18 5.93 -0.22
C TYR A 84 -12.58 5.62 0.34
N SER A 85 -13.33 6.65 0.74
CA SER A 85 -14.68 6.53 1.30
C SER A 85 -15.64 5.85 0.34
N PHE A 86 -15.62 6.24 -0.95
CA PHE A 86 -16.42 5.61 -2.01
C PHE A 86 -16.09 4.12 -2.19
N ASN A 87 -14.81 3.74 -2.13
CA ASN A 87 -14.42 2.33 -2.22
C ASN A 87 -14.85 1.52 -0.97
N GLU A 88 -14.86 2.12 0.23
CA GLU A 88 -15.38 1.46 1.45
C GLU A 88 -16.91 1.30 1.38
N GLU A 89 -17.63 2.28 0.85
CA GLU A 89 -19.08 2.19 0.62
C GLU A 89 -19.43 1.02 -0.31
N ILE A 90 -18.71 0.88 -1.43
CA ILE A 90 -18.87 -0.29 -2.32
C ILE A 90 -18.47 -1.61 -1.61
N LEU A 91 -17.47 -1.60 -0.72
CA LEU A 91 -17.12 -2.80 0.06
C LEU A 91 -18.24 -3.21 1.03
N GLU A 92 -18.91 -2.25 1.68
CA GLU A 92 -20.08 -2.51 2.53
C GLU A 92 -21.26 -3.06 1.70
N ASP A 93 -21.55 -2.48 0.53
CA ASP A 93 -22.60 -2.97 -0.38
C ASP A 93 -22.32 -4.39 -0.88
N LEU A 94 -21.07 -4.68 -1.25
CA LEU A 94 -20.64 -6.03 -1.65
C LEU A 94 -20.67 -7.03 -0.50
N GLU A 95 -20.47 -6.62 0.75
CA GLU A 95 -20.66 -7.46 1.93
C GLU A 95 -22.13 -7.77 2.20
N ASN A 96 -23.03 -6.79 2.05
CA ASN A 96 -24.47 -7.02 2.13
C ASN A 96 -24.95 -7.94 0.99
N LEU A 97 -24.43 -7.76 -0.23
CA LEU A 97 -24.75 -8.58 -1.40
C LEU A 97 -24.22 -10.02 -1.28
N GLU A 98 -22.98 -10.22 -0.80
CA GLU A 98 -22.42 -11.56 -0.54
C GLU A 98 -23.28 -12.33 0.49
N GLY A 99 -23.84 -11.64 1.49
CA GLY A 99 -24.74 -12.23 2.48
C GLY A 99 -26.14 -12.63 1.95
N GLN A 100 -26.55 -12.16 0.77
CA GLN A 100 -27.84 -12.49 0.15
C GLN A 100 -27.73 -13.54 -0.97
N ILE A 101 -26.51 -13.86 -1.42
CA ILE A 101 -26.26 -14.72 -2.58
C ILE A 101 -25.83 -16.12 -2.15
N SER A 102 -26.66 -17.12 -2.45
CA SER A 102 -26.34 -18.54 -2.25
C SER A 102 -25.48 -19.15 -3.38
N ASN A 103 -25.24 -18.44 -4.48
CA ASN A 103 -24.49 -18.96 -5.63
C ASN A 103 -22.96 -18.82 -5.41
N PRO A 104 -22.19 -19.93 -5.43
CA PRO A 104 -20.76 -19.91 -5.11
C PRO A 104 -19.91 -19.20 -6.17
N SER A 105 -20.32 -19.23 -7.45
CA SER A 105 -19.60 -18.54 -8.53
C SER A 105 -19.74 -17.01 -8.42
N LEU A 106 -20.94 -16.53 -8.07
CA LEU A 106 -21.18 -15.11 -7.82
C LEU A 106 -20.45 -14.64 -6.55
N SER A 107 -20.43 -15.45 -5.49
CA SER A 107 -19.62 -15.18 -4.28
C SER A 107 -18.12 -15.05 -4.60
N ALA A 108 -17.57 -15.95 -5.44
CA ALA A 108 -16.17 -15.86 -5.86
C ALA A 108 -15.86 -14.56 -6.63
N LEU A 109 -16.74 -14.16 -7.56
CA LEU A 109 -16.60 -12.91 -8.30
C LEU A 109 -16.70 -11.66 -7.39
N ILE A 110 -17.60 -11.68 -6.40
CA ILE A 110 -17.72 -10.61 -5.39
C ILE A 110 -16.42 -10.51 -4.56
N ARG A 111 -15.82 -11.64 -4.16
CA ARG A 111 -14.54 -11.65 -3.45
C ARG A 111 -13.41 -11.05 -4.29
N GLU A 112 -13.34 -11.38 -5.58
CA GLU A 112 -12.36 -10.79 -6.49
C GLU A 112 -12.51 -9.26 -6.60
N ILE A 113 -13.75 -8.75 -6.67
CA ILE A 113 -14.01 -7.30 -6.66
C ILE A 113 -13.60 -6.68 -5.32
N LYS A 114 -13.94 -7.32 -4.19
CA LYS A 114 -13.55 -6.85 -2.85
C LYS A 114 -12.02 -6.77 -2.71
N ASP A 115 -11.28 -7.75 -3.22
CA ASP A 115 -9.81 -7.73 -3.15
C ASP A 115 -9.19 -6.68 -4.09
N LYS A 116 -9.78 -6.42 -5.26
CA LYS A 116 -9.41 -5.27 -6.12
C LYS A 116 -9.63 -3.93 -5.41
N LEU A 117 -10.75 -3.74 -4.69
CA LEU A 117 -11.04 -2.54 -3.91
C LEU A 117 -10.10 -2.39 -2.70
N ARG A 118 -9.81 -3.48 -1.97
CA ARG A 118 -8.82 -3.49 -0.88
C ARG A 118 -7.43 -3.12 -1.39
N LYS A 119 -7.00 -3.66 -2.55
CA LYS A 119 -5.76 -3.25 -3.22
C LYS A 119 -5.80 -1.75 -3.55
N ARG A 120 -6.88 -1.25 -4.15
CA ARG A 120 -7.07 0.18 -4.47
C ARG A 120 -6.93 1.07 -3.23
N ASN A 121 -7.57 0.72 -2.11
CA ASN A 121 -7.50 1.45 -0.84
C ASN A 121 -6.09 1.40 -0.22
N LYS A 122 -5.36 0.29 -0.34
CA LYS A 122 -3.93 0.24 0.02
C LYS A 122 -3.09 1.20 -0.82
N LEU A 123 -3.28 1.25 -2.15
CA LEU A 123 -2.55 2.17 -3.02
C LEU A 123 -2.86 3.64 -2.71
N ILE A 124 -4.11 3.98 -2.39
CA ILE A 124 -4.50 5.34 -1.95
C ILE A 124 -3.74 5.72 -0.68
N ARG A 125 -3.65 4.83 0.32
CA ARG A 125 -2.88 5.07 1.56
C ARG A 125 -1.38 5.26 1.28
N ILE A 126 -0.80 4.52 0.35
CA ILE A 126 0.60 4.70 -0.08
C ILE A 126 0.81 6.06 -0.76
N ALA A 127 -0.09 6.43 -1.68
CA ALA A 127 -0.03 7.73 -2.36
C ALA A 127 -0.17 8.90 -1.38
N ASP A 128 -1.03 8.79 -0.38
CA ASP A 128 -1.29 9.85 0.59
C ASP A 128 -0.20 9.99 1.66
N GLY A 129 0.37 8.86 2.10
CA GLY A 129 1.45 8.83 3.07
C GLY A 129 2.80 9.33 2.53
N SER A 130 3.09 9.12 1.24
CA SER A 130 4.41 9.41 0.68
C SER A 130 4.53 10.83 0.06
N PRO A 131 5.66 11.54 0.25
CA PRO A 131 5.90 12.86 -0.34
C PRO A 131 5.94 12.88 -1.88
N ALA A 132 6.20 11.73 -2.52
CA ALA A 132 6.18 11.60 -3.99
C ALA A 132 4.81 11.18 -4.56
N GLY A 133 3.79 11.02 -3.71
CA GLY A 133 2.41 10.77 -4.12
C GLY A 133 2.23 9.49 -4.94
N TRP A 134 1.39 9.57 -5.97
CA TRP A 134 1.13 8.50 -6.93
C TRP A 134 2.39 7.98 -7.68
N LYS A 135 3.52 8.71 -7.68
CA LYS A 135 4.77 8.18 -8.25
C LYS A 135 5.34 7.04 -7.40
N THR A 136 5.15 7.08 -6.09
CA THR A 136 5.49 5.98 -5.19
C THR A 136 4.61 4.77 -5.44
N VAL A 137 3.32 4.97 -5.73
CA VAL A 137 2.43 3.86 -6.14
C VAL A 137 2.92 3.19 -7.42
N SER A 138 3.28 3.96 -8.44
CA SER A 138 3.85 3.41 -9.67
C SER A 138 5.13 2.61 -9.41
N GLU A 139 6.06 3.15 -8.62
CA GLU A 139 7.29 2.44 -8.21
C GLU A 139 7.06 1.23 -7.30
N TYR A 140 5.95 1.21 -6.55
CA TYR A 140 5.54 0.10 -5.70
C TYR A 140 4.92 -1.05 -6.52
N GLU A 141 4.11 -0.74 -7.53
CA GLU A 141 3.50 -1.75 -8.42
C GLU A 141 4.49 -2.30 -9.45
N LEU A 142 5.42 -1.49 -9.97
CA LEU A 142 6.42 -1.91 -10.96
C LEU A 142 7.49 -2.87 -10.40
N ASN A 143 7.75 -2.82 -9.08
CA ASN A 143 8.81 -3.61 -8.47
C ASN A 143 8.21 -4.68 -7.56
N ASP A 144 7.99 -5.86 -8.14
CA ASP A 144 7.69 -7.06 -7.38
C ASP A 144 8.99 -7.67 -6.85
N VAL A 145 9.50 -7.09 -5.75
CA VAL A 145 10.59 -7.71 -4.99
C VAL A 145 9.99 -8.90 -4.27
N ALA A 146 10.35 -10.10 -4.74
CA ALA A 146 9.86 -11.36 -4.23
C ALA A 146 10.31 -11.64 -2.79
N ASP A 147 9.48 -12.47 -2.16
CA ASP A 147 9.55 -13.07 -0.83
C ASP A 147 9.54 -12.17 0.42
N ASP A 148 8.61 -12.58 1.27
CA ASP A 148 8.32 -12.34 2.68
C ASP A 148 8.72 -11.05 3.46
N SER A 149 7.76 -10.71 4.34
CA SER A 149 7.93 -10.02 5.63
C SER A 149 7.96 -8.48 5.72
N ASP A 150 8.17 -7.68 4.66
CA ASP A 150 8.35 -6.23 4.87
C ASP A 150 7.72 -5.30 3.79
N ASP A 151 6.40 -5.12 3.89
CA ASP A 151 5.62 -4.19 3.06
C ASP A 151 6.02 -2.72 3.30
N ASP A 152 6.39 -2.36 4.54
CA ASP A 152 6.88 -1.01 4.87
C ASP A 152 8.20 -0.71 4.16
N LYS A 153 9.13 -1.68 4.09
CA LYS A 153 10.36 -1.59 3.29
C LYS A 153 10.07 -1.53 1.79
N ARG A 154 9.07 -2.26 1.28
CA ARG A 154 8.61 -2.11 -0.12
C ARG A 154 8.17 -0.67 -0.41
N ILE A 155 7.36 -0.08 0.49
CA ILE A 155 6.88 1.31 0.38
C ILE A 155 8.04 2.31 0.47
N ARG A 156 8.92 2.23 1.48
CA ARG A 156 10.08 3.12 1.64
C ARG A 156 11.05 3.05 0.45
N ASN A 157 11.26 1.87 -0.11
CA ASN A 157 12.09 1.68 -1.31
C ASN A 157 11.45 2.31 -2.55
N ALA A 158 10.14 2.12 -2.75
CA ALA A 158 9.40 2.74 -3.84
C ALA A 158 9.42 4.27 -3.74
N GLU A 159 9.21 4.82 -2.54
CA GLU A 159 9.27 6.26 -2.27
C GLU A 159 10.67 6.82 -2.57
N SER A 160 11.71 6.13 -2.11
CA SER A 160 13.10 6.49 -2.39
C SER A 160 13.43 6.50 -3.88
N ARG A 161 12.89 5.55 -4.67
CA ARG A 161 13.03 5.56 -6.14
C ARG A 161 12.25 6.72 -6.77
N ALA A 162 10.99 6.92 -6.38
CA ALA A 162 10.13 7.98 -6.90
C ALA A 162 10.72 9.39 -6.64
N LEU A 163 11.29 9.63 -5.44
CA LEU A 163 11.98 10.87 -5.10
C LEU A 163 13.27 11.06 -5.90
N ARG A 164 14.08 10.01 -6.11
CA ARG A 164 15.26 10.06 -6.98
C ARG A 164 14.89 10.38 -8.43
N ALA A 165 13.84 9.77 -8.96
CA ALA A 165 13.33 10.05 -10.31
C ALA A 165 12.82 11.49 -10.42
N ALA A 166 12.04 11.97 -9.44
CA ALA A 166 11.56 13.35 -9.40
C ALA A 166 12.70 14.39 -9.32
N LYS A 167 13.77 14.11 -8.57
CA LYS A 167 14.96 14.98 -8.50
C LYS A 167 15.75 14.99 -9.81
N ARG A 168 15.91 13.83 -10.48
CA ARG A 168 16.55 13.73 -11.80
C ARG A 168 15.78 14.52 -12.87
N GLY A 169 14.45 14.46 -12.86
CA GLY A 169 13.60 15.20 -13.80
C GLY A 169 13.60 16.73 -13.63
N ARG A 170 14.03 17.25 -12.47
CA ARG A 170 14.08 18.71 -12.20
C ARG A 170 15.45 19.36 -12.39
N GLY A 171 16.50 18.57 -12.69
CA GLY A 171 17.87 19.08 -12.88
C GLY A 171 18.68 18.38 -13.97
N GLY A 172 18.10 17.41 -14.68
CA GLY A 172 18.77 16.69 -15.76
C GLY A 172 18.75 17.46 -17.07
N ARG A 173 19.90 17.94 -17.52
CA ARG A 173 20.14 18.11 -18.96
C ARG A 173 19.85 16.77 -19.66
N PRO A 174 19.29 16.75 -20.88
CA PRO A 174 19.14 15.51 -21.62
C PRO A 174 20.53 14.87 -21.79
N HIS A 175 20.68 13.62 -21.33
CA HIS A 175 21.90 12.86 -21.54
C HIS A 175 21.98 12.51 -23.03
N PRO A 176 22.91 13.07 -23.83
CA PRO A 176 22.86 12.97 -25.29
C PRO A 176 23.37 11.61 -25.80
N TYR A 177 23.39 10.59 -24.95
CA TYR A 177 24.13 9.35 -25.18
C TYR A 177 23.45 8.15 -24.50
N GLN A 178 22.20 7.86 -24.90
CA GLN A 178 21.80 6.46 -25.00
C GLN A 178 22.57 5.86 -26.18
N LYS A 179 23.77 5.36 -25.89
CA LYS A 179 24.56 4.62 -26.86
C LYS A 179 23.86 3.29 -27.09
N THR A 180 23.18 3.13 -28.23
CA THR A 180 22.79 1.81 -28.71
C THR A 180 24.07 0.98 -28.84
N VAL A 181 24.13 -0.13 -28.11
CA VAL A 181 25.23 -1.10 -28.21
C VAL A 181 24.94 -2.02 -29.39
N PRO A 182 25.75 -2.01 -30.47
CA PRO A 182 25.69 -3.06 -31.47
C PRO A 182 26.30 -4.32 -30.85
N ALA A 183 25.61 -5.45 -30.99
CA ALA A 183 26.14 -6.74 -30.55
C ALA A 183 27.24 -7.22 -31.50
N ALA A 184 28.50 -7.10 -31.10
CA ALA A 184 29.64 -7.78 -31.74
C ALA A 184 30.81 -7.99 -30.76
N ALA A 185 31.08 -9.27 -30.48
CA ALA A 185 32.35 -9.88 -30.03
C ALA A 185 33.28 -9.14 -29.03
N GLY A 186 33.59 -9.81 -27.90
CA GLY A 186 34.82 -9.55 -27.14
C GLY A 186 34.66 -9.59 -25.61
N SER A 187 34.92 -10.76 -25.01
CA SER A 187 34.95 -10.94 -23.56
C SER A 187 36.14 -10.24 -22.91
N ALA A 188 35.90 -9.46 -21.85
CA ALA A 188 36.82 -9.31 -20.71
C ALA A 188 36.11 -8.62 -19.54
N ALA A 189 35.55 -9.41 -18.62
CA ALA A 189 35.20 -8.90 -17.30
C ALA A 189 36.48 -8.78 -16.47
N GLN A 190 36.77 -7.61 -15.90
CA GLN A 190 37.62 -7.52 -14.71
C GLN A 190 37.00 -6.58 -13.66
N LEU A 191 36.59 -7.21 -12.56
CA LEU A 191 36.42 -6.62 -11.25
C LEU A 191 37.71 -5.93 -10.79
N SER A 192 37.60 -4.83 -10.06
CA SER A 192 38.40 -4.64 -8.85
C SER A 192 37.66 -3.77 -7.83
N GLN A 193 37.29 -4.37 -6.70
CA GLN A 193 36.95 -3.63 -5.49
C GLN A 193 38.24 -3.20 -4.76
N ASN A 194 38.06 -2.28 -3.81
CA ASN A 194 38.66 -2.27 -2.46
C ASN A 194 39.78 -1.29 -2.03
N TYR A 195 39.50 -0.73 -0.84
CA TYR A 195 40.33 -0.13 0.22
C TYR A 195 41.16 1.16 0.03
N SER A 196 40.50 2.27 0.41
CA SER A 196 40.88 3.25 1.45
C SER A 196 42.31 3.27 2.04
N VAL A 197 42.96 4.45 2.06
CA VAL A 197 43.58 5.13 3.24
C VAL A 197 43.71 6.65 2.94
N GLY A 198 43.48 7.54 3.92
CA GLY A 198 44.15 8.86 3.97
C GLY A 198 43.34 10.13 3.63
N ALA A 199 42.97 10.89 4.66
CA ALA A 199 42.55 12.30 4.63
C ALA A 199 43.75 13.26 4.34
N PRO A 200 43.60 14.58 4.05
CA PRO A 200 42.52 15.46 4.51
C PRO A 200 41.93 16.47 3.51
N TYR A 201 40.94 17.19 4.04
CA TYR A 201 40.05 18.12 3.39
C TYR A 201 40.73 19.47 3.05
N HIS A 202 40.63 19.89 1.78
CA HIS A 202 40.79 21.30 1.42
C HIS A 202 39.58 21.76 0.60
N LEU A 203 38.61 22.37 1.28
CA LEU A 203 37.64 23.25 0.63
C LEU A 203 38.41 24.45 0.07
N HIS A 204 38.48 24.57 -1.26
CA HIS A 204 38.67 25.86 -1.93
C HIS A 204 37.53 26.09 -2.91
N SER A 205 36.40 26.52 -2.34
CA SER A 205 35.28 27.07 -3.09
C SER A 205 35.42 28.59 -3.16
N SER A 206 36.04 29.10 -4.23
CA SER A 206 35.78 30.45 -4.75
C SER A 206 36.43 30.68 -6.12
N MET A 207 35.83 31.56 -6.92
CA MET A 207 36.37 32.13 -8.17
C MET A 207 36.62 31.16 -9.35
N GLN A 208 35.52 30.77 -10.01
CA GLN A 208 35.51 30.44 -11.45
C GLN A 208 34.50 31.36 -12.17
N PRO A 209 34.93 32.48 -12.78
CA PRO A 209 34.08 33.20 -13.73
C PRO A 209 33.96 32.39 -15.02
N PHE A 210 32.72 32.00 -15.35
CA PHE A 210 32.37 31.37 -16.62
C PHE A 210 32.82 32.24 -17.80
N ARG A 211 33.55 31.65 -18.77
CA ARG A 211 33.42 32.05 -20.18
C ARG A 211 33.39 30.86 -21.13
N VAL A 212 32.23 30.77 -21.76
CA VAL A 212 31.90 30.29 -23.11
C VAL A 212 33.11 30.21 -24.07
N GLY A 213 33.17 29.15 -24.88
CA GLY A 213 34.08 29.06 -26.03
C GLY A 213 34.59 27.64 -26.28
N TRP A 214 34.18 27.04 -27.40
CA TRP A 214 34.79 25.80 -27.90
C TRP A 214 36.15 26.13 -28.54
N GLY A 215 37.14 25.24 -28.39
CA GLY A 215 38.20 25.12 -29.41
C GLY A 215 39.58 25.74 -29.16
N SER A 216 39.93 26.26 -27.97
CA SER A 216 41.33 26.65 -27.70
C SER A 216 41.82 26.21 -26.32
N ARG A 217 42.96 25.50 -26.28
CA ARG A 217 43.67 25.21 -25.02
C ARG A 217 44.25 26.53 -24.52
N ARG A 218 43.92 26.94 -23.29
CA ARG A 218 44.53 28.13 -22.68
C ARG A 218 46.06 28.00 -22.71
N THR A 219 46.75 29.10 -22.95
CA THR A 219 48.19 29.23 -22.73
C THR A 219 48.45 29.58 -21.26
N PRO A 220 49.58 29.14 -20.67
CA PRO A 220 49.93 29.49 -19.30
C PRO A 220 50.07 31.00 -19.15
N GLN A 221 49.41 31.57 -18.14
CA GLN A 221 49.52 32.99 -17.80
C GLN A 221 50.75 33.25 -16.91
N PRO A 222 51.27 34.49 -16.84
CA PRO A 222 52.38 34.84 -15.96
C PRO A 222 52.11 34.60 -14.46
N THR A 223 50.84 34.49 -14.06
CA THR A 223 50.40 34.17 -12.70
C THR A 223 50.20 32.67 -12.44
N ASP A 224 50.21 31.83 -13.48
CA ASP A 224 49.95 30.39 -13.34
C ASP A 224 51.19 29.68 -12.77
N LEU A 225 50.98 28.86 -11.74
CA LEU A 225 52.02 28.07 -11.08
C LEU A 225 52.17 26.68 -11.70
N CYS A 226 53.41 26.23 -11.85
CA CYS A 226 53.72 24.87 -12.25
C CYS A 226 53.50 23.87 -11.10
N PHE A 227 52.53 22.97 -11.21
CA PHE A 227 52.26 21.86 -10.25
C PHE A 227 53.36 20.76 -10.18
N LYS A 228 54.63 21.08 -10.48
CA LYS A 228 55.80 20.21 -10.25
C LYS A 228 56.92 20.95 -9.52
N CYS A 229 57.17 22.21 -9.86
CA CYS A 229 58.26 23.02 -9.30
C CYS A 229 57.83 24.35 -8.69
N TYR A 230 56.52 24.66 -8.69
CA TYR A 230 55.91 25.86 -8.11
C TYR A 230 56.42 27.21 -8.63
N HIS A 231 57.18 27.24 -9.72
CA HIS A 231 57.51 28.46 -10.47
C HIS A 231 56.37 28.90 -11.39
N THR A 232 56.30 30.20 -11.66
CA THR A 232 55.29 30.82 -12.53
C THR A 232 55.65 30.75 -14.03
N GLY A 233 54.65 31.01 -14.88
CA GLY A 233 54.82 31.23 -16.33
C GLY A 233 54.79 29.96 -17.20
N TYR A 234 54.68 28.78 -16.59
CA TYR A 234 54.49 27.52 -17.31
C TYR A 234 53.74 26.48 -16.47
N TRP A 235 53.02 25.57 -17.14
CA TRP A 235 52.34 24.46 -16.47
C TRP A 235 53.23 23.23 -16.36
N LYS A 236 52.81 22.26 -15.54
CA LYS A 236 53.49 20.96 -15.33
C LYS A 236 53.88 20.23 -16.62
N SER A 237 53.12 20.38 -17.71
CA SER A 237 53.42 19.77 -19.02
C SER A 237 54.66 20.34 -19.72
N ARG A 238 55.04 21.59 -19.43
CA ARG A 238 56.22 22.27 -20.02
C ARG A 238 57.29 22.60 -18.96
N CYS A 239 57.29 21.90 -17.83
CA CYS A 239 58.28 22.09 -16.78
C CYS A 239 59.69 21.67 -17.27
N PRO A 240 60.74 22.52 -17.12
CA PRO A 240 62.12 22.16 -17.47
C PRO A 240 62.61 20.88 -16.76
N LEU A 241 62.12 20.64 -15.54
CA LEU A 241 62.40 19.42 -14.76
C LEU A 241 61.78 18.14 -15.33
N ASN A 242 61.09 18.18 -16.48
CA ASN A 242 60.62 16.98 -17.19
C ASN A 242 61.61 16.47 -18.24
N PHE A 243 62.48 17.34 -18.77
CA PHE A 243 63.39 17.01 -19.88
C PHE A 243 64.79 16.62 -19.38
N THR A 244 65.09 16.87 -18.11
CA THR A 244 66.38 16.61 -17.46
C THR A 244 66.62 15.15 -17.08
N SER A 245 65.69 14.23 -17.36
CA SER A 245 65.86 12.78 -17.13
C SER A 245 66.32 12.00 -18.37
N GLN A 246 66.72 12.67 -19.46
CA GLN A 246 67.29 12.05 -20.67
C GLN A 246 68.57 12.75 -21.13
N GLN A 247 69.57 12.81 -20.25
CA GLN A 247 70.97 13.08 -20.64
C GLN A 247 71.95 12.55 -19.58
N SER A 248 72.27 11.27 -19.67
CA SER A 248 73.44 10.65 -19.01
C SER A 248 74.19 9.81 -20.04
N GLY A 249 75.21 10.42 -20.67
CA GLY A 249 76.01 9.77 -21.71
C GLY A 249 77.19 10.66 -22.10
N SER A 250 78.41 10.15 -21.85
CA SER A 250 79.73 10.72 -22.16
C SER A 250 80.10 12.09 -21.55
N SER A 251 80.87 12.03 -20.47
CA SER A 251 82.04 12.88 -20.20
C SER A 251 83.02 12.89 -21.41
N GLY A 252 83.93 13.84 -21.58
CA GLY A 252 84.55 14.70 -20.57
C GLY A 252 85.34 15.92 -21.13
N PRO A 253 86.27 16.52 -20.36
CA PRO A 253 86.54 17.96 -20.45
C PRO A 253 87.97 18.37 -20.85
N SER A 254 88.10 19.60 -21.35
CA SER A 254 89.23 20.54 -21.22
C SER A 254 88.94 21.77 -22.11
N ALA A 255 89.41 22.99 -21.88
CA ALA A 255 89.97 23.75 -20.77
C ALA A 255 90.30 25.13 -21.36
N SER A 256 90.44 26.18 -20.54
CA SER A 256 90.58 27.57 -21.00
C SER A 256 91.87 27.85 -21.79
N GLN A 257 91.87 28.87 -22.67
CA GLN A 257 92.55 30.16 -22.40
C GLN A 257 92.46 31.17 -23.56
N LYS A 258 92.39 32.46 -23.16
CA LYS A 258 92.67 33.71 -23.90
C LYS A 258 91.80 34.05 -25.12
#